data_AF-A0A7S2IK73-F1
#
_entry.id   AF-A0A7S2IK73-F1
#
_cell.length_a   1.000
_cell.length_b   1.000
_cell.length_c   1.000
_cell.angle_alpha   90.00
_cell.angle_beta   90.00
_cell.angle_gamma   90.00
#
_symmetry.space_group_name_H-M   'P 1'
#
loop_
_entity.id
_entity.type
_entity.pdbx_description
1 polymer ?
#
loop_
_entity_poly.entity_id
_entity_poly.type
_entity_poly.pdbx_seq_one_letter_code
_entity_poly.pdbx_strand_id
1 'polypeptide(L)'
;QSRLALACCGTVNLELARARVPQVAVYRSSALTSWVVRRILQPTISHATLPNILNHRLLDDTSLPSVATASIPELLFEQCTAGAITQAALPLLECPAQALAQVEASASVLDALVSRDA
;
A
#
# COMPACT_ATOMS: atom_id res chain seq x y z
N GLN A 1 20.69 4.02 4.22
CA GLN A 1 19.33 3.47 4.13
C GLN A 1 18.53 4.36 3.18
N SER A 2 17.62 3.79 2.38
CA SER A 2 16.74 4.56 1.49
C SER A 2 15.69 5.33 2.30
N ARG A 3 15.39 6.58 1.91
CA ARG A 3 14.40 7.42 2.60
C ARG A 3 12.95 7.09 2.21
N LEU A 4 12.75 6.55 1.01
CA LEU A 4 11.48 6.16 0.44
C LEU A 4 11.75 5.10 -0.65
N ALA A 5 10.84 4.16 -0.83
CA ALA A 5 10.86 3.19 -1.92
C ALA A 5 9.60 3.30 -2.79
N LEU A 6 9.76 3.20 -4.12
CA LEU A 6 8.65 2.99 -5.05
C LEU A 6 8.65 1.51 -5.43
N ALA A 7 7.57 0.79 -5.16
CA ALA A 7 7.52 -0.65 -5.34
C ALA A 7 6.38 -1.07 -6.26
N CYS A 8 6.70 -1.90 -7.25
CA CYS A 8 5.75 -2.41 -8.25
C CYS A 8 5.38 -3.89 -8.04
N CYS A 9 5.78 -4.47 -6.90
CA CYS A 9 5.66 -5.91 -6.66
C CYS A 9 5.22 -6.18 -5.22
N GLY A 10 4.15 -6.95 -5.05
CA GLY A 10 3.54 -7.17 -3.73
C GLY A 10 4.47 -7.82 -2.71
N THR A 11 5.36 -8.73 -3.13
CA THR A 11 6.33 -9.36 -2.23
C THR A 11 7.43 -8.37 -1.80
N VAL A 12 7.86 -7.49 -2.70
CA VAL A 12 8.80 -6.41 -2.37
C VAL A 12 8.18 -5.46 -1.35
N ASN A 13 6.88 -5.18 -1.43
CA ASN A 13 6.20 -4.36 -0.43
C ASN A 13 6.25 -4.95 0.98
N LEU A 14 6.18 -6.28 1.11
CA LEU A 14 6.32 -6.96 2.41
C LEU A 14 7.75 -6.91 2.94
N GLU A 15 8.74 -7.11 2.08
CA GLU A 15 10.15 -6.99 2.45
C GLU A 15 10.50 -5.56 2.87
N LEU A 16 9.94 -4.55 2.19
CA LEU A 16 10.10 -3.14 2.57
C LEU A 16 9.41 -2.81 3.90
N ALA A 17 8.24 -3.38 4.16
CA ALA A 17 7.56 -3.28 5.45
C ALA A 17 8.43 -3.88 6.57
N ARG A 18 9.00 -5.07 6.33
CA ARG A 18 9.95 -5.73 7.26
C ARG A 18 11.22 -4.90 7.47
N ALA A 19 11.74 -4.29 6.41
CA ALA A 19 12.91 -3.41 6.45
C ALA A 19 12.61 -2.02 7.04
N ARG A 20 11.36 -1.75 7.43
CA ARG A 20 10.90 -0.46 7.98
C ARG A 20 11.17 0.73 7.06
N VAL A 21 11.02 0.52 5.75
CA VAL A 21 11.25 1.56 4.74
C VAL A 21 9.90 2.14 4.29
N PRO A 22 9.71 3.48 4.35
CA PRO A 22 8.52 4.12 3.78
C PRO A 22 8.36 3.78 2.30
N GLN A 23 7.14 3.53 1.83
CA GLN A 23 6.95 3.03 0.46
C GLN A 23 5.71 3.60 -0.25
N VAL A 24 5.74 3.63 -1.57
CA VAL A 24 4.57 3.89 -2.41
C VAL A 24 4.43 2.73 -3.39
N ALA A 25 3.25 2.13 -3.41
CA ALA A 25 2.94 1.02 -4.29
C ALA A 25 2.44 1.54 -5.64
N VAL A 26 3.10 1.16 -6.72
CA VAL A 26 2.82 1.69 -8.06
C VAL A 26 2.61 0.54 -9.05
N TYR A 27 1.42 0.46 -9.64
CA TYR A 27 1.06 -0.59 -10.58
C TYR A 27 0.52 0.01 -11.86
N ARG A 28 1.37 0.26 -12.85
CA ARG A 28 0.94 0.84 -14.13
C ARG A 28 0.42 -0.23 -15.09
N SER A 29 -0.72 0.00 -15.74
CA SER A 29 -1.20 -0.81 -16.86
C SER A 29 -0.73 -0.25 -18.21
N SER A 30 -0.65 -1.12 -19.23
CA SER A 30 -0.47 -0.70 -20.61
C SER A 30 -1.78 -0.11 -21.17
N ALA A 31 -1.69 0.78 -22.16
CA ALA A 31 -2.87 1.42 -22.76
C ALA A 31 -3.89 0.42 -23.33
N LEU A 32 -3.42 -0.76 -23.75
CA LEU A 32 -4.26 -1.84 -24.26
C LEU A 32 -5.03 -2.58 -23.13
N THR A 33 -4.41 -2.73 -21.95
CA THR A 33 -5.05 -3.36 -20.77
C THR A 33 -5.93 -2.40 -19.98
N SER A 34 -5.72 -1.09 -20.12
CA SER A 34 -6.51 -0.04 -19.48
C SER A 34 -8.03 -0.14 -19.73
N TRP A 35 -8.46 -0.60 -20.90
CA TRP A 35 -9.90 -0.76 -21.19
C TRP A 35 -10.55 -1.88 -20.37
N VAL A 36 -9.88 -3.03 -20.25
CA VAL A 36 -10.31 -4.17 -19.43
C VAL A 36 -10.29 -3.79 -17.96
N VAL A 37 -9.23 -3.10 -17.53
CA VAL A 37 -9.08 -2.60 -16.17
C VAL A 37 -10.21 -1.65 -15.79
N ARG A 38 -10.52 -0.65 -16.62
CA ARG A 38 -11.60 0.32 -16.38
C ARG A 38 -12.98 -0.32 -16.28
N ARG A 39 -13.26 -1.30 -17.14
CA ARG A 39 -14.59 -1.91 -17.25
C ARG A 39 -14.84 -3.04 -16.24
N ILE A 40 -13.80 -3.76 -15.83
CA ILE A 40 -13.97 -5.05 -15.11
C ILE A 40 -13.25 -5.05 -13.75
N LEU A 41 -12.01 -4.55 -13.67
CA LEU A 41 -11.20 -4.66 -12.45
C LEU A 41 -11.36 -3.47 -11.50
N GLN A 42 -11.50 -2.24 -12.00
CA GLN A 42 -11.67 -1.03 -11.16
C GLN A 42 -12.85 -1.10 -10.17
N PRO A 43 -14.03 -1.64 -10.50
CA PRO A 43 -15.12 -1.74 -9.52
C PRO A 43 -14.93 -2.89 -8.50
N THR A 44 -13.98 -3.80 -8.74
CA THR A 44 -13.81 -5.04 -7.95
C THR A 44 -12.55 -5.03 -7.10
N ILE A 45 -11.52 -4.27 -7.49
CA ILE A 45 -10.20 -4.26 -6.84
C ILE A 45 -9.97 -2.90 -6.18
N SER A 46 -10.23 -2.83 -4.87
CA SER A 46 -9.96 -1.63 -4.07
C SER A 46 -8.51 -1.53 -3.61
N HIS A 47 -7.82 -2.65 -3.45
CA HIS A 47 -6.42 -2.71 -2.98
C HIS A 47 -5.63 -3.81 -3.69
N ALA A 48 -4.37 -3.54 -3.99
CA ALA A 48 -3.43 -4.48 -4.61
C ALA A 48 -2.35 -4.97 -3.65
N THR A 49 -2.01 -4.21 -2.60
CA THR A 49 -1.01 -4.64 -1.63
C THR A 49 -1.66 -5.42 -0.48
N LEU A 50 -0.99 -6.49 -0.07
CA LEU A 50 -1.45 -7.33 1.05
C LEU A 50 -1.70 -6.53 2.33
N PRO A 51 -0.84 -5.56 2.73
CA PRO A 51 -1.12 -4.76 3.93
C PRO A 51 -2.46 -4.01 3.88
N ASN A 52 -2.80 -3.41 2.74
CA ASN A 52 -4.06 -2.69 2.60
C ASN A 52 -5.26 -3.62 2.44
N ILE A 53 -5.10 -4.77 1.76
CA ILE A 53 -6.15 -5.80 1.66
C ILE A 53 -6.49 -6.35 3.06
N LEU A 54 -5.48 -6.61 3.88
CA LEU A 54 -5.67 -7.12 5.24
C LEU A 54 -6.26 -6.07 6.16
N ASN A 55 -5.82 -4.82 6.08
CA ASN A 55 -6.46 -3.73 6.81
C ASN A 55 -7.95 -3.64 6.47
N HIS A 56 -8.31 -3.73 5.19
CA HIS A 56 -9.72 -3.71 4.78
C HIS A 56 -10.49 -4.96 5.26
N ARG A 57 -9.89 -6.16 5.20
CA ARG A 57 -10.57 -7.40 5.59
C ARG A 57 -10.67 -7.61 7.10
N LEU A 58 -9.72 -7.13 7.89
CA LEU A 58 -9.76 -7.20 9.35
C LEU A 58 -10.85 -6.29 9.95
N LEU A 59 -11.17 -5.19 9.27
CA LEU A 59 -12.26 -4.27 9.65
C LEU A 59 -13.67 -4.84 9.36
N ASP A 60 -13.80 -5.79 8.42
CA ASP A 60 -15.09 -6.41 8.07
C ASP A 60 -15.45 -7.61 8.97
N ASP A 61 -14.48 -8.26 9.63
CA ASP A 61 -14.68 -9.53 10.35
C ASP A 61 -14.77 -9.38 11.88
N THR A 62 -14.27 -8.30 12.48
CA THR A 62 -14.28 -8.16 13.95
C THR A 62 -14.43 -6.73 14.44
N SER A 63 -15.18 -6.62 15.54
CA SER A 63 -15.23 -5.52 16.49
C SER A 63 -13.85 -5.15 17.05
N LEU A 64 -12.98 -4.56 16.23
CA LEU A 64 -11.79 -3.83 16.65
C LEU A 64 -11.97 -2.35 16.28
N PRO A 65 -11.54 -1.42 17.16
CA PRO A 65 -11.75 -0.01 16.95
C PRO A 65 -11.04 0.41 15.66
N SER A 66 -11.76 1.18 14.86
CA SER A 66 -11.30 1.90 13.67
C SER A 66 -10.00 2.65 13.98
N VAL A 67 -8.87 2.00 13.80
CA VAL A 67 -7.59 2.68 13.67
C VAL A 67 -7.51 3.02 12.19
N ALA A 68 -7.66 4.32 11.90
CA ALA A 68 -7.29 4.92 10.63
C ALA A 68 -5.79 4.64 10.41
N THR A 69 -5.50 3.43 9.94
CA THR A 69 -4.16 2.88 9.82
C THR A 69 -3.56 3.53 8.59
N ALA A 70 -2.40 4.17 8.74
CA ALA A 70 -1.72 4.86 7.65
C ALA A 70 -1.39 3.85 6.53
N SER A 71 -2.32 3.71 5.59
CA SER A 71 -2.23 2.78 4.47
C SER A 71 -1.09 3.17 3.55
N ILE A 72 -0.41 2.16 3.00
CA ILE A 72 0.60 2.36 1.96
C ILE A 72 -0.10 3.04 0.78
N PRO A 73 0.37 4.19 0.28
CA PRO A 73 -0.24 4.83 -0.86
C PRO A 73 -0.17 3.90 -2.08
N GLU A 74 -1.34 3.54 -2.63
CA GLU A 74 -1.46 2.68 -3.79
C GLU A 74 -1.94 3.47 -4.99
N LEU A 75 -1.13 3.44 -6.06
CA LEU A 75 -1.46 4.07 -7.33
C LEU A 75 -1.66 2.98 -8.36
N LEU A 76 -2.93 2.64 -8.58
CA LEU A 76 -3.32 1.53 -9.45
C LEU A 76 -3.68 2.04 -10.85
N PHE A 77 -3.12 1.35 -11.83
CA PHE A 77 -3.41 1.47 -13.24
C PHE A 77 -3.27 2.90 -13.76
N GLU A 78 -4.37 3.58 -14.02
CA GLU A 78 -4.41 4.92 -14.60
C GLU A 78 -4.09 6.01 -13.58
N GLN A 79 -4.25 5.69 -12.29
CA GLN A 79 -3.85 6.57 -11.19
C GLN A 79 -2.33 6.57 -10.99
N CYS A 80 -1.62 5.58 -11.55
CA CYS A 80 -0.15 5.53 -11.57
C CYS A 80 0.42 6.54 -12.57
N THR A 81 0.30 7.82 -12.23
CA THR A 81 0.85 8.96 -12.97
C THR A 81 2.02 9.57 -12.21
N ALA A 82 2.95 10.24 -12.91
CA ALA A 82 4.08 10.90 -12.26
C ALA A 82 3.63 11.95 -11.23
N GLY A 83 2.54 12.68 -11.51
CA GLY A 83 1.96 13.65 -10.59
C GLY A 83 1.42 13.00 -9.31
N ALA A 84 0.64 11.93 -9.45
CA ALA A 84 0.11 11.20 -8.30
C ALA A 84 1.21 10.53 -7.46
N ILE A 85 2.24 9.97 -8.11
CA ILE A 85 3.40 9.40 -7.42
C ILE A 85 4.09 10.48 -6.58
N THR A 86 4.30 11.67 -7.16
CA THR A 86 4.92 12.79 -6.46
C THR A 86 4.08 13.25 -5.28
N GLN A 87 2.76 13.36 -5.47
CA GLN A 87 1.82 13.73 -4.40
C GLN A 87 1.78 12.72 -3.25
N ALA A 88 1.93 11.43 -3.54
CA ALA A 88 2.00 10.39 -2.53
C ALA A 88 3.38 10.31 -1.84
N ALA A 89 4.45 10.59 -2.58
CA ALA A 89 5.83 10.46 -2.11
C ALA A 89 6.31 11.66 -1.28
N LEU A 90 5.94 12.89 -1.66
CA LEU A 90 6.40 14.11 -1.00
C LEU A 90 6.08 14.14 0.50
N PRO A 91 4.84 13.83 0.96
CA PRO A 91 4.52 13.87 2.37
C PRO A 91 5.38 12.89 3.19
N LEU A 92 5.68 11.71 2.63
CA LEU A 92 6.56 10.71 3.26
C LEU A 92 8.04 11.14 3.27
N LEU A 93 8.47 11.98 2.34
CA LEU A 93 9.85 12.50 2.29
C LEU A 93 10.06 13.73 3.18
N GLU A 94 9.04 14.56 3.29
CA GLU A 94 9.07 15.86 3.98
C GLU A 94 8.65 15.77 5.44
N CYS A 95 7.77 14.81 5.79
CA CYS A 95 7.25 14.64 7.14
C CYS A 95 7.70 13.30 7.77
N PRO A 96 8.74 13.32 8.64
CA PRO A 96 9.21 12.11 9.32
C PRO A 96 8.13 11.38 10.13
N ALA A 97 7.19 12.13 10.72
CA ALA A 97 6.08 11.55 11.48
C ALA A 97 5.15 10.71 10.60
N GLN A 98 4.85 11.15 9.37
CA GLN A 98 4.04 10.40 8.43
C GLN A 98 4.78 9.15 7.90
N ALA A 99 6.07 9.30 7.64
CA ALA A 99 6.92 8.18 7.25
C ALA A 99 6.96 7.08 8.33
N LEU A 100 7.14 7.48 9.59
CA LEU A 100 7.13 6.57 10.73
C LEU A 100 5.77 5.91 10.94
N ALA A 101 4.69 6.70 10.91
CA ALA A 101 3.33 6.17 11.07
C ALA A 101 2.99 5.11 10.03
N GLN A 102 3.36 5.32 8.76
CA GLN A 102 3.18 4.32 7.72
C GLN A 102 4.03 3.07 7.98
N VAL A 103 5.29 3.24 8.37
CA VAL A 103 6.19 2.12 8.63
C VAL A 103 5.68 1.25 9.77
N GLU A 104 5.19 1.88 10.85
CA GLU A 104 4.59 1.20 11.99
C GLU A 104 3.31 0.46 11.59
N ALA A 105 2.44 1.13 10.83
CA ALA A 105 1.23 0.54 10.27
C ALA A 105 1.53 -0.67 9.36
N SER A 106 2.58 -0.59 8.55
CA SER A 106 2.94 -1.69 7.64
C SER A 106 3.57 -2.86 8.39
N ALA A 107 4.37 -2.59 9.42
CA ALA A 107 5.01 -3.60 10.25
C ALA A 107 3.99 -4.37 11.10
N SER A 108 3.00 -3.69 11.69
CA SER A 108 1.97 -4.35 12.51
C SER A 108 1.14 -5.33 11.70
N VAL A 109 0.83 -5.01 10.43
CA VAL A 109 0.11 -5.93 9.54
C VAL A 109 0.97 -7.15 9.19
N LEU A 110 2.28 -6.97 9.01
CA LEU A 110 3.18 -8.09 8.79
C LEU A 110 3.27 -9.02 10.02
N ASP A 111 3.34 -8.46 11.22
CA ASP A 111 3.35 -9.24 12.46
C ASP A 111 2.04 -10.03 12.63
N ALA A 112 0.90 -9.42 12.31
CA ALA A 112 -0.39 -10.09 12.32
C ALA A 112 -0.45 -11.28 11.34
N LEU A 113 0.14 -11.15 10.15
CA LEU A 113 0.26 -12.24 9.18
C LEU A 113 1.09 -13.40 9.73
N VAL A 114 2.29 -13.11 10.24
CA VAL A 114 3.21 -14.14 10.76
C VAL A 114 2.59 -14.89 11.93
N SER A 115 1.85 -14.20 12.81
CA SER A 115 1.22 -14.80 13.98
C SER A 115 0.05 -15.75 13.68
N ARG A 116 -0.55 -15.69 12.47
CA ARG A 116 -1.64 -16.57 12.06
C ARG A 116 -1.18 -17.92 11.50
N ASP A 117 0.07 -18.00 11.05
CA ASP A 117 0.68 -19.22 10.47
C ASP A 117 1.43 -20.06 11.53
N ALA A 118 1.44 -19.64 12.81
CA ALA A 118 2.07 -20.32 13.94
C ALA A 118 1.03 -21.08 14.79
#